data_AF-X1TCL9-F1
#
_entry.id   AF-X1TCL9-F1
#
_cell.length_a   1.000
_cell.length_b   1.000
_cell.length_c   1.000
_cell.angle_alpha   90.00
_cell.angle_beta   90.00
_cell.angle_gamma   90.00
#
_symmetry.space_group_name_H-M   'P 1'
#
loop_
_entity.id
_entity.type
_entity.pdbx_description
1 polymer ?
#
loop_
_entity_poly.entity_id
_entity_poly.type
_entity_poly.pdbx_seq_one_letter_code
_entity_poly.pdbx_strand_id
1 'polypeptide(L)'
;MISSNEEAAEIHSTLKAALAPLDSLEPEPCPDDLAEGTIWRLNNFARSSQLQLQQLLATEQARKVTAKSRFWRNLGEMAATAAVILAIAGVLFPPLNLARQKSWEHRCRTQLGGIFQGLSNYTSDYDSQLPAVATTPGAPWWKVGYQGKENYSNTRHMWLLIKGDYVSPAD
;
A
#
# COMPACT_ATOMS: atom_id res chain seq x y z
N MET A 1 15.95 -56.43 21.16
CA MET A 1 14.71 -55.73 21.58
C MET A 1 13.51 -55.96 20.65
N ILE A 2 13.51 -56.99 19.78
CA ILE A 2 12.28 -57.48 19.10
C ILE A 2 11.74 -58.76 19.79
N SER A 3 12.58 -59.48 20.54
CA SER A 3 12.23 -60.73 21.22
C SER A 3 11.39 -60.59 22.50
N SER A 4 11.08 -59.36 22.93
CA SER A 4 10.34 -59.05 24.15
C SER A 4 9.04 -58.28 23.89
N ASN A 5 8.64 -58.16 22.62
CA ASN A 5 7.39 -57.52 22.24
C ASN A 5 6.32 -58.61 22.04
N GLU A 6 5.32 -58.64 22.91
CA GLU A 6 4.23 -59.62 22.89
C GLU A 6 3.45 -59.57 21.56
N GLU A 7 3.24 -58.39 21.00
CA GLU A 7 2.54 -58.20 19.72
C GLU A 7 3.35 -58.80 18.55
N ALA A 8 4.68 -58.66 18.59
CA ALA A 8 5.54 -59.27 17.59
C ALA A 8 5.56 -60.81 17.70
N ALA A 9 5.47 -61.34 18.93
CA ALA A 9 5.39 -62.78 19.17
C ALA A 9 4.06 -63.37 18.68
N GLU A 10 2.95 -62.66 18.89
CA GLU A 10 1.62 -63.04 18.42
C GLU A 10 1.50 -63.00 16.90
N ILE A 11 2.03 -61.95 16.26
CA ILE A 11 2.09 -61.87 14.79
C ILE A 11 2.94 -63.01 14.23
N HIS A 12 4.09 -63.30 14.83
CA HIS A 12 4.95 -64.39 14.39
C HIS A 12 4.27 -65.76 14.56
N SER A 13 3.57 -66.01 15.68
CA SER A 13 2.85 -67.29 15.86
C SER A 13 1.69 -67.42 14.87
N THR A 14 0.97 -66.33 14.60
CA THR A 14 -0.15 -66.31 13.66
C THR A 14 0.33 -66.54 12.23
N LEU A 15 1.42 -65.88 11.83
CA LEU A 15 2.05 -66.11 10.53
C LEU A 15 2.55 -67.55 10.40
N LYS A 16 3.22 -68.07 11.44
CA LYS A 16 3.71 -69.45 11.42
C LYS A 16 2.57 -70.46 11.33
N ALA A 17 1.46 -70.25 12.04
CA ALA A 17 0.28 -71.09 11.97
C ALA A 17 -0.40 -71.01 10.60
N ALA A 18 -0.50 -69.81 10.01
CA ALA A 18 -1.07 -69.60 8.69
C ALA A 18 -0.21 -70.21 7.58
N LEU A 19 1.12 -70.25 7.76
CA LEU A 19 2.07 -70.82 6.81
C LEU A 19 2.36 -72.30 7.03
N ALA A 20 1.99 -72.89 8.18
CA ALA A 20 2.20 -74.30 8.48
C ALA A 20 1.67 -75.29 7.41
N PRO A 21 0.55 -75.02 6.70
CA PRO A 21 0.11 -75.87 5.59
C PRO A 21 1.04 -75.84 4.37
N LEU A 22 1.86 -74.79 4.21
CA LEU A 22 2.85 -74.68 3.14
C LEU A 22 4.15 -75.45 3.45
N ASP A 23 4.40 -75.84 4.70
CA ASP A 23 5.59 -76.66 5.06
C ASP A 23 5.54 -78.07 4.44
N SER A 24 4.34 -78.55 4.06
CA SER A 24 4.16 -79.85 3.38
C SER A 24 4.24 -79.77 1.85
N LEU A 25 4.38 -78.58 1.28
CA LEU A 25 4.57 -78.45 -0.17
C LEU A 25 6.04 -78.73 -0.50
N GLU A 26 6.27 -79.72 -1.37
CA GLU A 26 7.59 -79.91 -1.95
C GLU A 26 7.97 -78.64 -2.73
N PRO A 27 9.17 -78.08 -2.51
CA PRO A 27 9.64 -76.93 -3.26
C PRO A 27 9.81 -77.33 -4.73
N GLU A 28 8.94 -76.80 -5.60
CA GLU A 28 9.14 -76.90 -7.05
C GLU A 28 10.49 -76.25 -7.41
N PRO A 29 11.29 -76.86 -8.31
CA PRO A 29 12.49 -76.20 -8.80
C PRO A 29 12.12 -74.86 -9.43
N CYS A 30 12.75 -73.78 -8.94
CA CYS A 30 12.56 -72.45 -9.50
C CYS A 30 12.93 -72.50 -11.00
N PRO A 31 12.06 -72.08 -11.92
CA PRO A 31 12.36 -72.06 -13.34
C PRO A 31 13.63 -71.23 -13.61
N ASP A 32 14.59 -71.80 -14.34
CA ASP A 32 15.88 -71.13 -14.64
C ASP A 32 15.70 -69.79 -15.37
N ASP A 33 14.57 -69.60 -16.05
CA ASP A 33 14.23 -68.42 -16.84
C ASP A 33 13.48 -67.32 -16.04
N LEU A 34 13.13 -67.57 -14.77
CA LEU A 34 12.33 -66.63 -13.97
C LEU A 34 13.05 -65.28 -13.79
N ALA A 35 14.35 -65.32 -13.47
CA ALA A 35 15.17 -64.12 -13.28
C ALA A 35 15.27 -63.33 -14.59
N GLU A 36 15.53 -64.01 -15.69
CA GLU A 36 15.67 -63.39 -17.01
C GLU A 36 14.35 -62.78 -17.48
N GLY A 37 13.23 -63.49 -17.32
CA GLY A 37 11.89 -63.00 -17.64
C GLY A 37 11.48 -61.78 -16.79
N THR A 38 11.89 -61.75 -15.52
CA THR A 38 11.64 -60.62 -14.62
C THR A 38 12.46 -59.40 -15.03
N ILE A 39 13.76 -59.58 -15.31
CA ILE A 39 14.64 -58.51 -15.79
C ILE A 39 14.13 -57.96 -17.13
N TRP A 40 13.68 -58.82 -18.04
CA TRP A 40 13.12 -58.41 -19.32
C TRP A 40 11.86 -57.56 -19.14
N ARG A 41 10.92 -57.96 -18.28
CA ARG A 41 9.72 -57.15 -17.98
C ARG A 41 10.08 -55.80 -17.38
N LEU A 42 10.98 -55.77 -16.40
CA LEU A 42 11.43 -54.53 -15.77
C LEU A 42 12.08 -53.58 -16.79
N ASN A 43 12.94 -54.09 -17.66
CA ASN A 43 13.56 -53.30 -18.72
C ASN A 43 12.53 -52.75 -19.73
N ASN A 44 11.51 -53.55 -20.08
CA ASN A 44 10.44 -53.08 -20.97
C ASN A 44 9.58 -51.98 -20.32
N PHE A 45 9.20 -52.13 -19.05
CA PHE A 45 8.48 -51.10 -18.31
C PHE A 45 9.33 -49.83 -18.11
N ALA A 46 10.62 -49.98 -17.81
CA ALA A 46 11.52 -48.84 -17.70
C ALA A 46 11.60 -48.07 -19.03
N ARG A 47 11.74 -48.77 -20.15
CA ARG A 47 11.82 -48.14 -21.48
C ARG A 47 10.52 -47.41 -21.87
N SER A 48 9.36 -48.00 -21.59
CA SER A 48 8.07 -47.34 -21.89
C SER A 48 7.87 -46.07 -21.07
N SER A 49 8.26 -46.09 -19.78
CA SER A 49 8.20 -44.91 -18.91
C SER A 49 9.11 -43.77 -19.41
N GLN A 50 10.31 -44.11 -19.89
CA GLN A 50 11.26 -43.14 -20.43
C GLN A 50 10.74 -42.50 -21.72
N LEU A 51 10.14 -43.29 -22.61
CA LEU A 51 9.53 -42.77 -23.84
C LEU A 51 8.35 -41.84 -23.54
N GLN A 52 7.49 -42.22 -22.59
CA GLN A 52 6.36 -41.39 -22.18
C GLN A 52 6.82 -40.07 -21.54
N LEU A 53 7.87 -40.12 -20.72
CA LEU A 53 8.47 -38.92 -20.13
C LEU A 53 9.07 -38.00 -21.20
N GLN A 54 9.81 -38.55 -22.17
CA GLN A 54 10.36 -37.77 -23.28
C GLN A 54 9.26 -37.11 -24.11
N GLN A 55 8.15 -37.83 -24.34
CA GLN A 55 7.01 -37.31 -25.08
C GLN A 55 6.31 -36.18 -24.31
N LEU A 56 6.11 -36.35 -22.99
CA LEU A 56 5.55 -35.30 -22.13
C LEU A 56 6.45 -34.05 -22.09
N LEU A 57 7.76 -34.23 -21.94
CA LEU A 57 8.73 -33.13 -21.96
C LEU A 57 8.75 -32.41 -23.31
N ALA A 58 8.71 -33.15 -24.43
CA ALA A 58 8.61 -32.56 -25.76
C ALA A 58 7.30 -31.78 -25.94
N THR A 59 6.18 -32.29 -25.41
CA THR A 59 4.90 -31.55 -25.44
C THR A 59 4.89 -30.32 -24.55
N GLU A 60 5.52 -30.36 -23.38
CA GLU A 60 5.72 -29.21 -22.48
C GLU A 60 6.62 -28.15 -23.13
N GLN A 61 7.75 -28.55 -23.71
CA GLN A 61 8.67 -27.63 -24.39
C GLN A 61 8.07 -27.03 -25.67
N ALA A 62 7.25 -27.79 -26.40
CA ALA A 62 6.49 -27.29 -27.55
C ALA A 62 5.31 -26.39 -27.13
N ARG A 63 4.85 -26.48 -25.87
CA ARG A 63 3.82 -25.63 -25.30
C ARG A 63 4.41 -24.24 -25.08
N LYS A 64 4.32 -23.39 -26.10
CA LYS A 64 4.56 -21.95 -25.98
C LYS A 64 3.66 -21.39 -24.87
N VAL A 65 4.19 -21.18 -23.67
CA VAL A 65 3.53 -20.44 -22.61
C VAL A 65 3.22 -19.06 -23.19
N THR A 66 1.94 -18.82 -23.47
CA THR A 66 1.52 -17.70 -24.27
C THR A 66 1.80 -16.40 -23.52
N ALA A 67 2.66 -15.55 -24.10
CA ALA A 67 2.99 -14.21 -23.58
C ALA A 67 1.74 -13.37 -23.25
N LYS A 68 0.61 -13.67 -23.90
CA LYS A 68 -0.72 -13.11 -23.61
C LYS A 68 -1.11 -13.27 -22.13
N SER A 69 -0.92 -14.45 -21.53
CA SER A 69 -1.27 -14.68 -20.12
C SER A 69 -0.48 -13.78 -19.17
N ARG A 70 0.83 -13.63 -19.42
CA ARG A 70 1.70 -12.73 -18.63
C ARG A 70 1.29 -11.26 -18.79
N PHE A 71 0.92 -10.83 -20.00
CA PHE A 71 0.45 -9.46 -20.26
C PHE A 71 -0.84 -9.12 -19.52
N TRP A 72 -1.85 -9.99 -19.57
CA TRP A 72 -3.12 -9.79 -18.85
C TRP A 72 -2.92 -9.78 -17.32
N ARG A 73 -2.00 -10.61 -16.81
CA ARG A 73 -1.67 -10.62 -15.39
C ARG A 73 -0.99 -9.33 -14.95
N ASN A 74 -0.03 -8.82 -15.73
CA ASN A 74 0.63 -7.54 -15.45
C ASN A 74 -0.33 -6.35 -15.53
N LEU A 75 -1.26 -6.35 -16.51
CA LEU A 75 -2.31 -5.33 -16.58
C LEU A 75 -3.25 -5.40 -15.37
N GLY A 76 -3.61 -6.60 -14.92
CA GLY A 76 -4.41 -6.79 -13.71
C GLY A 76 -3.71 -6.29 -12.45
N GLU A 77 -2.43 -6.61 -12.28
CA GLU A 77 -1.61 -6.12 -11.16
C GLU A 77 -1.48 -4.58 -11.18
N MET A 78 -1.27 -3.99 -12.36
CA MET A 78 -1.21 -2.53 -12.53
C MET A 78 -2.57 -1.85 -12.25
N ALA A 79 -3.68 -2.45 -12.71
CA ALA A 79 -5.01 -1.91 -12.46
C ALA A 79 -5.39 -1.99 -10.98
N ALA A 80 -5.08 -3.12 -10.31
CA ALA A 80 -5.35 -3.30 -8.89
C ALA A 80 -4.57 -2.30 -8.02
N THR A 81 -3.28 -2.08 -8.32
CA THR A 81 -2.46 -1.09 -7.61
C THR A 81 -2.96 0.33 -7.83
N ALA A 82 -3.31 0.70 -9.07
CA ALA A 82 -3.90 2.01 -9.36
C ALA A 82 -5.23 2.22 -8.62
N ALA A 83 -6.10 1.21 -8.54
CA ALA A 83 -7.37 1.29 -7.83
C ALA A 83 -7.18 1.54 -6.33
N VAL A 84 -6.21 0.88 -5.69
CA VAL A 84 -5.89 1.10 -4.27
C VAL A 84 -5.41 2.53 -4.04
N ILE A 85 -4.51 3.05 -4.89
CA ILE A 85 -4.02 4.43 -4.80
C ILE A 85 -5.18 5.42 -4.96
N LEU A 86 -6.06 5.22 -5.94
CA LEU A 86 -7.22 6.08 -6.17
C LEU A 86 -8.23 6.02 -5.01
N ALA A 87 -8.44 4.85 -4.41
CA ALA A 87 -9.30 4.72 -3.24
C ALA A 87 -8.73 5.50 -2.04
N ILE A 88 -7.44 5.35 -1.75
CA ILE A 88 -6.76 6.08 -0.67
C ILE A 88 -6.80 7.60 -0.95
N ALA A 89 -6.43 8.01 -2.15
CA ALA A 89 -6.49 9.40 -2.60
C ALA A 89 -7.91 9.97 -2.45
N GLY A 90 -8.92 9.27 -2.96
CA GLY A 90 -10.31 9.70 -2.91
C GLY A 90 -10.84 9.91 -1.49
N VAL A 91 -10.36 9.12 -0.52
CA VAL A 91 -10.71 9.28 0.90
C VAL A 91 -9.94 10.43 1.57
N LEU A 92 -8.65 10.60 1.24
CA LEU A 92 -7.77 11.56 1.94
C LEU A 92 -7.82 12.98 1.37
N PHE A 93 -8.01 13.17 0.06
CA PHE A 93 -7.98 14.50 -0.55
C PHE A 93 -9.11 15.44 -0.09
N PRO A 94 -10.39 15.01 0.00
CA PRO A 94 -11.48 15.87 0.45
C PRO A 94 -11.26 16.49 1.85
N PRO A 95 -10.93 15.72 2.91
CA PRO A 95 -10.71 16.32 4.23
C PRO A 95 -9.47 17.22 4.27
N LEU A 96 -8.43 16.95 3.49
CA LEU A 96 -7.26 17.83 3.39
C LEU A 96 -7.60 19.18 2.76
N ASN A 97 -8.44 19.21 1.74
CA ASN A 97 -8.89 20.46 1.12
C ASN A 97 -9.76 21.28 2.09
N LEU A 98 -10.68 20.63 2.80
CA LEU A 98 -11.48 21.29 3.83
C LEU A 98 -10.62 21.82 4.97
N ALA A 99 -9.67 21.03 5.46
CA ALA A 99 -8.74 21.43 6.51
C ALA A 99 -7.90 22.63 6.10
N ARG A 100 -7.43 22.67 4.84
CA ARG A 100 -6.74 23.85 4.29
C ARG A 100 -7.66 25.07 4.29
N GLN A 101 -8.87 24.98 3.77
CA GLN A 101 -9.82 26.10 3.78
C GLN A 101 -10.08 26.62 5.20
N LYS A 102 -10.30 25.71 6.16
CA LYS A 102 -10.50 26.06 7.57
C LYS A 102 -9.26 26.70 8.19
N SER A 103 -8.06 26.23 7.83
CA SER A 103 -6.82 26.85 8.30
C SER A 103 -6.66 28.27 7.78
N TRP A 104 -7.04 28.55 6.53
CA TRP A 104 -7.04 29.89 5.96
C TRP A 104 -8.08 30.78 6.65
N GLU A 105 -9.31 30.29 6.83
CA GLU A 105 -10.36 31.00 7.57
C GLU A 105 -9.89 31.38 8.98
N HIS A 106 -9.31 30.43 9.71
CA HIS A 106 -8.82 30.64 11.06
C HIS A 106 -7.67 31.65 11.13
N ARG A 107 -6.72 31.59 10.19
CA ARG A 107 -5.63 32.58 10.08
C ARG A 107 -6.17 33.98 9.81
N CYS A 108 -7.08 34.13 8.85
CA CYS A 108 -7.71 35.42 8.56
C CYS A 108 -8.46 35.97 9.78
N ARG A 109 -9.22 35.11 10.47
CA ARG A 109 -9.98 35.51 11.67
C ARG A 109 -9.06 35.96 12.81
N THR A 110 -7.95 35.26 13.00
CA THR A 110 -6.96 35.60 14.03
C THR A 110 -6.25 36.91 13.70
N GLN A 111 -5.82 37.10 12.44
CA GLN A 111 -5.21 38.35 11.99
C GLN A 111 -6.15 39.55 12.11
N LEU A 112 -7.41 39.39 11.68
CA LEU A 112 -8.44 40.42 11.86
C LEU A 112 -8.67 40.73 13.34
N GLY A 113 -8.74 39.69 14.19
CA GLY A 113 -8.84 39.87 15.64
C GLY A 113 -7.70 40.70 16.21
N GLY A 114 -6.47 40.44 15.80
CA GLY A 114 -5.29 41.24 16.18
C GLY A 114 -5.41 42.71 15.74
N ILE A 115 -5.84 42.95 14.49
CA ILE A 115 -6.06 44.32 13.99
C ILE A 115 -7.14 45.06 14.79
N PHE A 116 -8.27 44.41 15.08
CA PHE A 116 -9.35 45.02 15.88
C PHE A 116 -8.93 45.27 17.31
N GLN A 117 -8.15 44.37 17.91
CA GLN A 117 -7.59 44.59 19.24
C GLN A 117 -6.65 45.80 19.24
N GLY A 118 -5.74 45.90 18.25
CA GLY A 118 -4.86 47.05 18.10
C GLY A 118 -5.62 48.36 17.87
N LEU A 119 -6.68 48.33 17.06
CA LEU A 119 -7.57 49.47 16.87
C LEU A 119 -8.26 49.88 18.18
N SER A 120 -8.77 48.91 18.95
CA SER A 120 -9.41 49.20 20.24
C SER A 120 -8.43 49.85 21.21
N ASN A 121 -7.20 49.35 21.27
CA ASN A 121 -6.14 49.92 22.09
C ASN A 121 -5.81 51.34 21.63
N TYR A 122 -5.66 51.56 20.32
CA TYR A 122 -5.44 52.90 19.77
C TYR A 122 -6.55 53.86 20.16
N THR A 123 -7.81 53.48 19.97
CA THR A 123 -8.95 54.35 20.32
C THR A 123 -9.00 54.64 21.82
N SER A 124 -8.58 53.70 22.67
CA SER A 124 -8.47 53.92 24.12
C SER A 124 -7.43 54.99 24.45
N ASP A 125 -6.31 55.00 23.74
CA ASP A 125 -5.19 55.93 23.98
C ASP A 125 -5.40 57.31 23.33
N TYR A 126 -6.31 57.41 22.35
CA TYR A 126 -6.58 58.63 21.57
C TYR A 126 -8.02 59.15 21.73
N ASP A 127 -8.57 59.16 22.95
CA ASP A 127 -9.90 59.75 23.27
C ASP A 127 -11.03 59.26 22.35
N SER A 128 -11.05 57.96 22.05
CA SER A 128 -11.99 57.30 21.13
C SER A 128 -11.91 57.77 19.67
N GLN A 129 -10.83 58.45 19.26
CA GLN A 129 -10.61 58.84 17.87
C GLN A 129 -10.07 57.67 17.05
N LEU A 130 -10.61 57.51 15.84
CA LEU A 130 -10.09 56.54 14.89
C LEU A 130 -8.77 57.02 14.28
N PRO A 131 -7.88 56.11 13.85
CA PRO A 131 -6.65 56.47 13.16
C PRO A 131 -6.93 57.34 11.93
N ALA A 132 -6.52 58.61 11.98
CA ALA A 132 -6.74 59.58 10.92
C ALA A 132 -5.45 60.32 10.58
N VAL A 133 -5.22 60.55 9.28
CA VAL A 133 -4.08 61.30 8.75
C VAL A 133 -4.66 62.51 8.03
N ALA A 134 -4.06 63.68 8.18
CA ALA A 134 -4.54 64.89 7.53
C ALA A 134 -4.56 64.71 6.00
N THR A 135 -5.76 64.84 5.41
CA THR A 135 -6.00 64.80 3.96
C THR A 135 -6.53 66.14 3.48
N THR A 136 -6.17 66.53 2.25
CA THR A 136 -6.67 67.77 1.64
C THR A 136 -8.08 67.52 1.08
N PRO A 137 -9.05 68.44 1.27
CA PRO A 137 -10.35 68.34 0.60
C PRO A 137 -10.18 68.17 -0.92
N GLY A 138 -10.90 67.20 -1.51
CA GLY A 138 -10.76 66.84 -2.92
C GLY A 138 -9.62 65.85 -3.23
N ALA A 139 -8.86 65.41 -2.22
CA ALA A 139 -7.85 64.38 -2.40
C ALA A 139 -8.48 63.06 -2.94
N PRO A 140 -7.80 62.38 -3.87
CA PRO A 140 -8.32 61.15 -4.48
C PRO A 140 -8.26 59.98 -3.49
N TRP A 141 -9.42 59.49 -3.06
CA TRP A 141 -9.54 58.34 -2.15
C TRP A 141 -9.10 57.00 -2.79
N TRP A 142 -9.13 56.90 -4.11
CA TRP A 142 -8.81 55.67 -4.86
C TRP A 142 -7.31 55.38 -4.96
N LYS A 143 -6.42 56.27 -4.46
CA LYS A 143 -4.96 56.10 -4.53
C LYS A 143 -4.40 55.18 -3.44
N VAL A 144 -4.94 53.96 -3.36
CA VAL A 144 -4.49 52.91 -2.42
C VAL A 144 -3.03 52.55 -2.69
N GLY A 145 -2.18 52.63 -1.66
CA GLY A 145 -0.76 52.29 -1.74
C GLY A 145 0.14 53.38 -2.29
N TYR A 146 -0.36 54.60 -2.51
CA TYR A 146 0.44 55.73 -2.97
C TYR A 146 1.57 56.11 -2.00
N GLN A 147 2.80 56.09 -2.49
CA GLN A 147 4.04 56.31 -1.74
C GLN A 147 4.60 57.74 -1.86
N GLY A 148 3.86 58.67 -2.48
CA GLY A 148 4.29 60.06 -2.60
C GLY A 148 4.35 60.80 -1.26
N LYS A 149 4.74 62.08 -1.31
CA LYS A 149 4.84 62.93 -0.11
C LYS A 149 3.46 63.28 0.45
N GLU A 150 2.45 63.26 -0.41
CA GLU A 150 1.07 63.58 -0.11
C GLU A 150 0.33 62.42 0.56
N ASN A 151 -0.59 62.75 1.47
CA ASN A 151 -1.42 61.78 2.19
C ASN A 151 -2.62 61.30 1.35
N TYR A 152 -2.38 60.84 0.12
CA TYR A 152 -3.45 60.40 -0.77
C TYR A 152 -3.84 58.93 -0.59
N SER A 153 -3.02 58.12 0.08
CA SER A 153 -3.35 56.72 0.28
C SER A 153 -4.29 56.52 1.48
N ASN A 154 -5.49 56.00 1.20
CA ASN A 154 -6.44 55.59 2.24
C ASN A 154 -5.90 54.52 3.20
N THR A 155 -4.86 53.78 2.82
CA THR A 155 -4.24 52.79 3.73
C THR A 155 -3.36 53.43 4.81
N ARG A 156 -2.96 54.70 4.66
CA ARG A 156 -2.07 55.39 5.63
C ARG A 156 -2.69 55.52 7.02
N HIS A 157 -4.02 55.61 7.10
CA HIS A 157 -4.75 55.62 8.36
C HIS A 157 -4.42 54.40 9.23
N MET A 158 -4.49 53.20 8.64
CA MET A 158 -4.18 51.95 9.34
C MET A 158 -2.69 51.80 9.68
N TRP A 159 -1.79 52.40 8.89
CA TRP A 159 -0.34 52.40 9.20
C TRP A 159 0.00 53.14 10.50
N LEU A 160 -0.89 53.99 11.02
CA LEU A 160 -0.72 54.58 12.35
C LEU A 160 -0.73 53.52 13.46
N LEU A 161 -1.48 52.42 13.29
CA LEU A 161 -1.49 51.32 14.26
C LEU A 161 -0.12 50.65 14.34
N ILE A 162 0.53 50.43 13.20
CA ILE A 162 1.88 49.85 13.14
C ILE A 162 2.92 50.85 13.67
N LYS A 163 2.81 52.13 13.29
CA LYS A 163 3.71 53.19 13.76
C LYS A 163 3.64 53.38 15.28
N GLY A 164 2.45 53.21 15.86
CA GLY A 164 2.20 53.32 17.29
C GLY A 164 2.36 52.00 18.06
N ASP A 165 2.88 50.95 17.44
CA ASP A 165 3.10 49.62 18.05
C ASP A 165 1.82 48.94 18.59
N TYR A 166 0.67 49.28 18.01
CA TYR A 166 -0.62 48.64 18.35
C TYR A 166 -0.85 47.33 17.60
N VAL A 167 -0.20 47.16 16.45
CA VAL A 167 -0.27 45.96 15.59
C VAL A 167 1.11 45.71 15.00
N SER A 168 1.62 44.48 15.11
CA SER A 168 2.83 44.08 14.41
C SER A 168 2.52 43.79 12.93
N PRO A 169 3.34 44.25 11.98
CA PRO A 169 3.19 43.86 10.58
C PRO A 169 3.39 42.35 10.46
N ALA A 170 2.59 41.70 9.60
CA ALA A 170 2.84 40.31 9.27
C ALA A 170 4.16 40.21 8.49
N ASP A 171 4.99 39.21 8.84
CA ASP A 171 6.22 38.85 8.11
C ASP A 171 5.94 38.42 6.66
#